data_AF-A0A2A3TZH2-F1
#
_entry.id   AF-A0A2A3TZH2-F1
#
_cell.length_a   1.000
_cell.length_b   1.000
_cell.length_c   1.000
_cell.angle_alpha   90.00
_cell.angle_beta   90.00
_cell.angle_gamma   90.00
#
_symmetry.space_group_name_H-M   'P 1'
#
loop_
_entity.id
_entity.type
_entity.pdbx_description
1 polymer ?
#
loop_
_entity_poly.entity_id
_entity_poly.type
_entity_poly.pdbx_seq_one_letter_code
_entity_poly.pdbx_strand_id
1 'polypeptide(L)'
;MMVPKFRAWHMPFGPKGPMQEMVHGRAGSILTQAEMTPDDYIVEQYTGLKDANGNMIYENDIIKYFGANKRVKIKTTYGIVFF
;
A
#
# COMPACT_ATOMS: atom_id res chain seq x y z
N MET A 1 -16.03 7.06 12.58
CA MET A 1 -16.06 6.71 11.15
C MET A 1 -14.64 6.83 10.62
N MET A 2 -14.09 5.81 9.96
CA MET A 2 -12.75 5.88 9.37
C MET A 2 -12.82 6.67 8.06
N VAL A 3 -11.91 7.62 7.86
CA VAL A 3 -11.76 8.31 6.57
C VAL A 3 -10.84 7.47 5.67
N PRO A 4 -11.27 7.06 4.47
CA PRO A 4 -10.44 6.32 3.54
C PRO A 4 -9.18 7.11 3.17
N LYS A 5 -8.02 6.45 3.22
CA LYS A 5 -6.73 6.99 2.78
C LYS A 5 -6.09 5.99 1.85
N PHE A 6 -5.44 6.51 0.81
CA PHE A 6 -4.78 5.71 -0.21
C PHE A 6 -3.39 6.27 -0.48
N ARG A 7 -2.52 5.38 -0.94
CA ARG A 7 -1.27 5.70 -1.63
C ARG A 7 -1.25 4.87 -2.91
N ALA A 8 -0.35 5.19 -3.84
CA ALA A 8 -0.18 4.37 -5.03
C ALA A 8 1.27 4.30 -5.46
N TRP A 9 1.67 3.13 -5.95
CA TRP A 9 2.87 3.01 -6.76
C TRP A 9 2.53 3.46 -8.18
N HIS A 10 3.22 4.48 -8.68
CA HIS A 10 3.20 4.89 -10.08
C HIS A 10 4.35 4.23 -10.82
N MET A 11 4.02 3.36 -11.78
CA MET A 11 4.93 2.47 -12.50
C MET A 11 4.51 2.38 -13.99
N PRO A 12 4.69 3.46 -14.77
CA PRO A 12 4.24 3.51 -16.17
C PRO A 12 4.96 2.51 -17.10
N PHE A 13 6.02 1.87 -16.62
CA PHE A 13 6.77 0.83 -17.34
C PHE A 13 6.70 -0.54 -16.64
N GLY A 14 5.73 -0.71 -15.74
CA GLY A 14 5.51 -1.91 -14.94
C GLY A 14 6.54 -2.15 -13.81
N PRO A 15 6.39 -3.26 -13.05
CA PRO A 15 7.13 -3.50 -11.80
C PRO A 15 8.65 -3.71 -11.93
N LYS A 16 9.16 -3.90 -13.15
CA LYS A 16 10.61 -4.00 -13.44
C LYS A 16 11.11 -2.83 -14.29
N GLY A 17 10.25 -1.85 -14.52
CA GLY A 17 10.55 -0.66 -15.30
C GLY A 17 11.51 0.28 -14.57
N PRO A 18 12.17 1.19 -15.31
CA PRO A 18 13.17 2.10 -14.77
C PRO A 18 12.58 3.20 -13.86
N MET A 19 11.26 3.38 -13.86
CA MET A 19 10.58 4.42 -13.10
C MET A 19 9.50 3.83 -12.21
N GLN A 20 9.69 3.98 -10.89
CA GLN A 20 8.75 3.57 -9.85
C GLN A 20 8.76 4.61 -8.74
N GLU A 21 7.60 5.17 -8.42
CA GLU A 21 7.48 6.21 -7.40
C GLU A 21 6.27 5.95 -6.49
N MET A 22 6.41 6.27 -5.20
CA MET A 22 5.31 6.27 -4.25
C MET A 22 4.60 7.61 -4.21
N VAL A 23 3.36 7.64 -4.67
CA VAL A 23 2.50 8.83 -4.69
C VAL A 23 1.63 8.87 -3.44
N HIS A 24 1.66 10.02 -2.77
CA HIS A 24 0.82 10.34 -1.62
C HIS A 24 -0.03 11.57 -1.95
N GLY A 25 -1.24 11.64 -1.41
CA GLY A 25 -2.15 12.75 -1.71
C GLY A 25 -3.55 12.55 -1.17
N ARG A 26 -4.47 13.39 -1.65
CA ARG A 26 -5.90 13.23 -1.36
C ARG A 26 -6.40 11.96 -2.04
N ALA A 27 -7.22 11.18 -1.33
CA ALA A 27 -7.82 9.94 -1.82
C ALA A 27 -8.43 10.10 -3.22
N GLY A 28 -9.26 11.13 -3.42
CA GLY A 28 -9.89 11.38 -4.72
C GLY A 28 -8.88 11.59 -5.86
N SER A 29 -7.79 12.34 -5.63
CA SER A 29 -6.79 12.58 -6.68
C SER A 29 -6.06 11.30 -7.09
N ILE A 30 -5.68 10.46 -6.13
CA ILE A 30 -5.02 9.18 -6.41
C ILE A 30 -5.95 8.25 -7.17
N LEU A 31 -7.21 8.13 -6.73
CA LEU A 31 -8.19 7.27 -7.38
C LEU A 31 -8.49 7.73 -8.80
N THR A 32 -8.68 9.04 -9.04
CA THR A 32 -8.89 9.56 -10.39
C THR A 32 -7.70 9.30 -11.31
N GLN A 33 -6.46 9.42 -10.82
CA GLN A 33 -5.27 9.11 -11.63
C GLN A 33 -5.21 7.62 -11.98
N ALA A 34 -5.42 6.75 -11.00
CA ALA A 34 -5.44 5.31 -11.22
C ALA A 34 -6.60 4.85 -12.10
N GLU A 35 -7.76 5.52 -12.05
CA GLU A 35 -8.89 5.23 -12.95
C GLU A 35 -8.59 5.61 -14.39
N MET A 36 -7.84 6.70 -14.61
CA MET A 36 -7.47 7.16 -15.95
C MET A 36 -6.39 6.29 -16.61
N THR A 37 -5.42 5.80 -15.83
CA THR A 37 -4.34 4.91 -16.32
C THR A 37 -4.14 3.70 -15.38
N PRO A 38 -5.07 2.73 -15.38
CA PRO A 38 -5.10 1.65 -14.39
C PRO A 38 -3.91 0.70 -14.45
N ASP A 39 -3.25 0.57 -15.61
CA ASP A 39 -2.07 -0.29 -15.76
C ASP A 39 -0.80 0.34 -15.16
N ASP A 40 -0.78 1.67 -15.00
CA ASP A 40 0.38 2.41 -14.49
C ASP A 40 0.37 2.52 -12.96
N TYR A 41 -0.74 2.20 -12.30
CA TYR A 41 -0.92 2.44 -10.87
C TYR A 41 -1.29 1.18 -10.10
N ILE A 42 -0.58 0.93 -9.00
CA ILE A 42 -1.03 -0.02 -7.96
C ILE A 42 -1.48 0.78 -6.74
N VAL A 43 -2.79 0.87 -6.54
CA VAL A 43 -3.41 1.56 -5.40
C VAL A 43 -3.39 0.67 -4.16
N GLU A 44 -3.01 1.25 -3.02
CA GLU A 44 -2.96 0.56 -1.73
C GLU A 44 -3.75 1.35 -0.69
N GLN A 45 -4.71 0.69 -0.04
CA GLN A 45 -5.53 1.33 0.98
C GLN A 45 -4.88 1.29 2.36
N TYR A 46 -5.06 2.36 3.13
CA TYR A 46 -4.72 2.40 4.54
C TYR A 46 -5.58 1.41 5.35
N THR A 47 -4.94 0.59 6.18
CA THR A 47 -5.61 -0.48 6.95
C THR A 47 -6.36 0.03 8.18
N GLY A 48 -6.11 1.26 8.62
CA GLY A 48 -6.59 1.75 9.92
C GLY A 48 -5.63 1.52 11.09
N LEU A 49 -4.53 0.80 10.87
CA LEU A 49 -3.56 0.43 11.91
C LEU A 49 -2.28 1.24 11.80
N LYS A 50 -1.51 1.29 12.89
CA LYS A 50 -0.16 1.86 12.92
C LYS A 50 0.84 0.83 13.41
N ASP A 51 2.07 0.89 12.92
CA ASP A 51 3.17 0.06 13.43
C ASP A 51 3.64 0.55 14.81
N ALA A 52 4.61 -0.15 15.40
CA ALA A 52 5.20 0.21 16.70
C ALA A 52 5.88 1.59 16.71
N ASN A 53 6.25 2.14 15.55
CA ASN A 53 6.85 3.46 15.40
C ASN A 53 5.79 4.55 15.11
N GLY A 54 4.51 4.20 15.03
CA GLY A 54 3.42 5.12 14.73
C GLY A 54 3.19 5.37 13.22
N ASN A 55 3.88 4.65 12.33
CA ASN A 55 3.69 4.76 10.89
C ASN A 55 2.40 4.06 10.47
N MET A 56 1.67 4.66 9.53
CA MET A 56 0.47 4.07 8.96
C MET A 56 0.81 2.81 8.16
N ILE A 57 0.07 1.73 8.41
CA ILE A 57 0.20 0.47 7.67
C ILE A 57 -0.81 0.46 6.53
N TYR A 58 -0.32 0.27 5.31
CA TYR A 58 -1.12 0.11 4.10
C TYR A 58 -1.13 -1.35 3.65
N GLU A 59 -2.04 -1.67 2.75
CA GLU A 59 -2.02 -2.94 2.03
C GLU A 59 -0.65 -3.20 1.39
N ASN A 60 -0.24 -4.47 1.37
CA ASN A 60 1.05 -4.95 0.87
C ASN A 60 2.30 -4.47 1.62
N ASP A 61 2.20 -3.66 2.67
CA ASP A 61 3.36 -3.35 3.52
C ASP A 61 3.98 -4.65 4.08
N ILE A 62 5.32 -4.65 4.12
CA ILE A 62 6.10 -5.73 4.73
C ILE A 62 6.41 -5.33 6.17
N ILE A 63 5.89 -6.09 7.12
CA ILE A 63 6.12 -5.84 8.55
C ILE A 63 7.01 -6.93 9.11
N LYS A 64 8.01 -6.52 9.91
CA LYS A 64 8.82 -7.44 10.71
C LYS A 64 8.10 -7.69 12.03
N TYR A 65 7.79 -8.95 12.32
CA TYR A 65 7.23 -9.34 13.61
C TYR A 65 8.37 -9.71 14.57
N PHE A 66 8.41 -9.11 15.76
CA PHE A 66 9.41 -9.45 16.77
C PHE A 66 9.06 -10.81 17.40
N GLY A 67 9.96 -11.79 17.30
CA GLY A 67 9.83 -13.12 17.94
C GLY A 67 10.04 -14.32 17.02
N ALA A 68 9.93 -14.13 15.70
CA ALA A 68 10.33 -15.12 14.71
C ALA A 68 10.89 -14.36 13.51
N ASN A 69 11.99 -14.82 12.90
CA ASN A 69 12.55 -14.23 11.67
C ASN A 69 11.62 -14.44 10.46
N LYS A 70 10.35 -14.02 10.54
CA LYS A 70 9.31 -14.16 9.53
C LYS A 70 8.86 -12.78 9.10
N ARG A 71 8.83 -12.57 7.79
CA ARG A 71 8.24 -11.38 7.15
C ARG A 71 6.75 -11.67 6.97
N VAL A 72 5.91 -10.64 7.07
CA VAL A 72 4.46 -10.78 6.91
C VAL A 72 3.95 -9.74 5.93
N LYS A 73 2.95 -10.10 5.11
CA LYS A 73 2.33 -9.25 4.09
C LYS A 73 0.87 -9.04 4.45
N ILE A 74 0.46 -7.78 4.47
CA ILE A 74 -0.89 -7.39 4.88
C ILE A 74 -1.85 -7.45 3.69
N LYS A 75 -2.99 -8.14 3.88
CA LYS A 75 -4.11 -8.17 2.93
C LYS A 75 -5.42 -7.86 3.66
N THR A 76 -6.15 -6.86 3.20
CA THR A 76 -7.44 -6.40 3.77
C THR A 76 -8.51 -7.48 3.83
N THR A 77 -8.51 -8.45 2.91
CA THR A 77 -9.55 -9.50 2.83
C THR A 77 -9.41 -10.61 3.88
N TYR A 78 -8.19 -10.89 4.37
CA TYR A 78 -7.91 -12.03 5.28
C TYR A 78 -7.12 -11.64 6.55
N GLY A 79 -6.77 -10.37 6.73
CA GLY A 79 -5.90 -9.92 7.82
C GLY A 79 -4.42 -10.19 7.56
N ILE A 80 -3.74 -10.81 8.53
CA ILE A 80 -2.29 -11.04 8.56
C ILE A 80 -1.97 -12.41 7.95
N VAL A 81 -1.30 -12.46 6.78
CA VAL A 81 -0.91 -13.73 6.13
C VAL A 81 0.56 -14.04 6.41
N PHE A 82 0.81 -15.09 7.20
CA PHE A 82 2.15 -15.61 7.48
C PHE A 82 2.71 -16.37 6.26
N PHE A 83 3.99 -16.16 5.96
CA PHE A 83 4.78 -16.99 5.04
C PHE A 83 6.06 -17.47 5.73
#